data_AF-A0A066ZRJ6-F1
#
_entry.id   AF-A0A066ZRJ6-F1
#
_cell.length_a   1.000
_cell.length_b   1.000
_cell.length_c   1.000
_cell.angle_alpha   90.00
_cell.angle_beta   90.00
_cell.angle_gamma   90.00
#
_symmetry.space_group_name_H-M   'P 1'
#
loop_
_entity.id
_entity.type
_entity.pdbx_description
1 polymer ?
#
loop_
_entity_poly.entity_id
_entity_poly.type
_entity_poly.pdbx_seq_one_letter_code
_entity_poly.pdbx_strand_id
1 'polypeptide(L)'
;MNAQKAKFTWHYYLMAFGALMAMLAATLSAWGGVVSALGFAVISHPAIRFAGVGRFVFLIIFAVLYVFAFPDPSVVKSMMASDVAHS
;
A
#
# COMPACT_ATOMS: atom_id res chain seq x y z
N MET A 1 -4.25 -23.86 -27.43
CA MET A 1 -4.11 -23.27 -26.08
C MET A 1 -5.28 -22.33 -25.84
N ASN A 2 -6.31 -22.78 -25.12
CA ASN A 2 -7.44 -21.92 -24.77
C ASN A 2 -6.96 -20.93 -23.71
N ALA A 3 -6.60 -19.72 -24.15
CA ALA A 3 -6.32 -18.61 -23.25
C ALA A 3 -7.63 -18.24 -22.55
N GLN A 4 -7.92 -18.92 -21.44
CA GLN A 4 -8.98 -18.57 -20.51
C GLN A 4 -8.71 -17.13 -20.07
N LYS A 5 -9.39 -16.18 -20.72
CA LYS A 5 -9.31 -14.74 -20.49
C LYS A 5 -9.29 -14.54 -18.97
N ALA A 6 -8.15 -14.15 -18.41
CA ALA A 6 -8.04 -13.92 -16.98
C ALA A 6 -9.15 -12.94 -16.63
N LYS A 7 -10.18 -13.39 -15.93
CA LYS A 7 -11.29 -12.52 -15.54
C LYS A 7 -10.67 -11.47 -14.65
N PHE A 8 -10.50 -10.26 -15.20
CA PHE A 8 -10.06 -9.09 -14.45
C PHE A 8 -11.14 -8.81 -13.41
N THR A 9 -10.99 -9.45 -12.26
CA THR A 9 -11.84 -9.22 -11.10
C THR A 9 -11.36 -7.97 -10.38
N TRP A 10 -12.25 -7.35 -9.60
CA TRP A 10 -11.95 -6.22 -8.71
C TRP A 10 -10.69 -6.42 -7.84
N HIS A 11 -10.36 -7.68 -7.54
CA HIS A 11 -9.23 -8.09 -6.71
C HIS A 11 -7.88 -7.68 -7.33
N TYR A 12 -7.73 -7.78 -8.66
CA TYR A 12 -6.51 -7.39 -9.35
C TYR A 12 -6.29 -5.87 -9.33
N TYR A 13 -7.36 -5.08 -9.38
CA TYR A 13 -7.27 -3.62 -9.24
C TYR A 13 -6.80 -3.22 -7.83
N LEU A 14 -7.36 -3.83 -6.79
CA LEU A 14 -6.92 -3.59 -5.41
C LEU A 14 -5.47 -4.04 -5.18
N MET A 15 -5.05 -5.16 -5.79
CA MET A 15 -3.67 -5.63 -5.70
C MET A 15 -2.70 -4.65 -6.38
N ALA A 16 -3.03 -4.20 -7.60
CA ALA A 16 -2.23 -3.19 -8.30
C ALA A 16 -2.17 -1.87 -7.53
N PHE A 17 -3.28 -1.47 -6.92
CA PHE A 17 -3.34 -0.28 -6.06
C PHE A 17 -2.41 -0.41 -4.84
N GLY A 18 -2.45 -1.56 -4.14
CA GLY A 18 -1.53 -1.82 -3.04
C GLY A 18 -0.06 -1.83 -3.48
N ALA A 19 0.26 -2.39 -4.65
CA ALA A 19 1.62 -2.34 -5.19
C ALA A 19 2.07 -0.90 -5.50
N LEU A 20 1.17 -0.07 -6.03
CA LEU A 20 1.43 1.35 -6.33
C LEU A 20 1.62 2.15 -5.03
N MET A 21 0.82 1.89 -4.00
CA MET A 21 1.02 2.44 -2.65
C MET A 21 2.39 2.06 -2.08
N ALA A 22 2.82 0.80 -2.25
CA ALA A 22 4.12 0.36 -1.77
C ALA A 22 5.26 1.10 -2.48
N MET A 23 5.14 1.35 -3.79
CA MET A 23 6.11 2.15 -4.53
C MET A 23 6.16 3.60 -4.02
N LEU A 24 5.02 4.25 -3.78
CA LEU A 24 5.00 5.61 -3.21
C LEU A 24 5.66 5.65 -1.83
N ALA A 25 5.32 4.71 -0.95
CA ALA A 25 5.94 4.65 0.38
C ALA A 25 7.45 4.40 0.29
N ALA A 26 7.90 3.59 -0.67
CA ALA A 26 9.31 3.34 -0.91
C ALA A 26 10.05 4.60 -1.38
N THR A 27 9.45 5.43 -2.23
CA THR A 27 10.08 6.70 -2.68
C THR A 27 10.31 7.69 -1.53
N LEU A 28 9.48 7.61 -0.48
CA LEU A 28 9.60 8.43 0.73
C LEU A 28 10.41 7.73 1.83
N SER A 29 11.01 6.55 1.55
CA SER A 29 11.69 5.70 2.53
C SER A 29 10.83 5.37 3.77
N ALA A 30 9.50 5.41 3.63
CA ALA A 30 8.54 5.15 4.68
C ALA A 30 8.31 3.64 4.81
N TRP A 31 9.25 2.92 5.44
CA TRP A 31 9.24 1.46 5.54
C TRP A 31 7.95 0.88 6.14
N GLY A 32 7.36 1.55 7.14
CA GLY A 32 6.06 1.14 7.70
C GLY A 32 4.93 1.20 6.66
N GLY A 33 4.98 2.17 5.75
CA GLY A 33 4.02 2.32 4.66
C GLY A 33 4.22 1.25 3.59
N VAL A 34 5.49 0.91 3.28
CA VAL A 34 5.82 -0.17 2.35
C VAL A 34 5.24 -1.49 2.84
N VAL A 35 5.50 -1.87 4.09
CA VAL A 35 5.00 -3.13 4.67
C VAL A 35 3.47 -3.14 4.69
N SER A 36 2.84 -2.02 5.06
CA SER A 36 1.38 -1.93 5.13
C SER A 36 0.73 -2.07 3.74
N ALA A 37 1.31 -1.43 2.72
CA ALA A 37 0.84 -1.50 1.35
C ALA A 37 1.05 -2.89 0.72
N LEU A 38 2.17 -3.56 1.01
CA LEU A 38 2.39 -4.94 0.60
C LEU A 38 1.38 -5.90 1.26
N GLY A 39 1.10 -5.72 2.56
CA GLY A 39 0.05 -6.46 3.26
C GLY A 39 -1.33 -6.29 2.59
N PHE A 40 -1.68 -5.06 2.23
CA PHE A 40 -2.90 -4.74 1.48
C PHE A 40 -2.94 -5.45 0.11
N ALA A 41 -1.84 -5.42 -0.64
CA ALA A 41 -1.74 -6.05 -1.95
C ALA A 41 -1.88 -7.58 -1.86
N VAL A 42 -1.22 -8.20 -0.88
CA VAL A 42 -1.28 -9.66 -0.65
C VAL A 42 -2.69 -10.07 -0.28
N ILE A 43 -3.36 -9.38 0.66
CA ILE A 43 -4.74 -9.69 1.01
C ILE A 43 -5.70 -9.47 -0.15
N SER A 44 -5.36 -8.53 -1.05
CA SER A 44 -6.11 -8.29 -2.28
C SER A 44 -5.97 -9.42 -3.30
N HIS A 45 -5.07 -10.38 -3.10
CA HIS A 45 -4.85 -11.47 -4.03
C HIS A 45 -6.09 -12.41 -4.12
N PRO A 46 -6.53 -12.77 -5.34
CA PRO A 46 -7.75 -13.59 -5.54
C PRO A 46 -7.57 -15.05 -5.10
N ALA A 47 -6.34 -15.55 -5.04
CA ALA A 47 -6.05 -16.91 -4.55
C ALA A 47 -6.16 -17.04 -3.02
N ILE A 48 -6.10 -15.93 -2.28
CA ILE A 48 -6.20 -15.96 -0.83
C ILE A 48 -7.69 -15.96 -0.43
N ARG A 49 -8.15 -17.12 0.05
CA ARG A 49 -9.53 -17.36 0.49
C ARG A 49 -9.82 -16.76 1.87
N PHE A 50 -9.44 -15.50 2.12
CA PHE A 50 -10.02 -14.76 3.24
C PHE A 50 -11.50 -14.53 2.92
N ALA A 51 -12.37 -15.34 3.54
CA ALA A 51 -13.80 -15.30 3.28
C ALA A 51 -14.42 -14.05 3.90
N GLY A 52 -15.07 -13.23 3.06
CA GLY A 52 -15.99 -12.17 3.49
C GLY A 52 -15.39 -11.08 4.37
N VAL A 53 -16.01 -10.87 5.54
CA VAL A 53 -15.80 -9.72 6.44
C VAL A 53 -14.35 -9.58 6.91
N GLY A 54 -13.67 -10.70 7.20
CA GLY A 54 -12.27 -10.68 7.65
C GLY A 54 -11.34 -9.98 6.65
N ARG A 55 -11.54 -10.22 5.36
CA ARG A 55 -10.77 -9.58 4.29
C ARG A 55 -10.94 -8.06 4.30
N PHE A 56 -12.18 -7.59 4.43
CA PHE A 56 -12.49 -6.17 4.50
C PHE A 56 -11.88 -5.51 5.75
N VAL A 57 -11.98 -6.17 6.90
CA VAL A 57 -11.38 -5.67 8.14
C VAL A 57 -9.86 -5.53 7.99
N PHE A 58 -9.18 -6.54 7.45
CA PHE A 58 -7.74 -6.45 7.22
C PHE A 58 -7.38 -5.37 6.19
N LEU A 59 -8.13 -5.23 5.10
CA LEU A 59 -7.88 -4.15 4.12
C LEU A 59 -7.99 -2.76 4.77
N ILE A 60 -8.98 -2.56 5.63
CA ILE A 60 -9.15 -1.30 6.38
C ILE A 60 -7.98 -1.10 7.35
N ILE A 61 -7.60 -2.12 8.11
CA ILE A 61 -6.48 -2.05 9.06
C ILE A 61 -5.19 -1.68 8.31
N PHE A 62 -4.87 -2.35 7.21
CA PHE A 62 -3.68 -2.04 6.43
C PHE A 62 -3.72 -0.65 5.78
N ALA A 63 -4.90 -0.18 5.36
CA ALA A 63 -5.08 1.18 4.88
C ALA A 63 -4.83 2.22 5.99
N VAL A 64 -5.34 1.98 7.20
CA VAL A 64 -5.11 2.84 8.36
C VAL A 64 -3.62 2.86 8.72
N LEU A 65 -3.01 1.68 8.86
CA LEU A 65 -1.57 1.56 9.15
C LEU A 65 -0.73 2.26 8.09
N TYR A 66 -1.11 2.18 6.81
CA TYR A 66 -0.43 2.91 5.74
C TYR A 66 -0.49 4.43 5.93
N VAL A 67 -1.65 4.99 6.25
CA VAL A 67 -1.81 6.44 6.48
C VAL A 67 -0.97 6.90 7.66
N PHE A 68 -0.97 6.14 8.76
CA PHE A 68 -0.19 6.48 9.96
C PHE A 68 1.30 6.17 9.85
N ALA A 69 1.74 5.48 8.80
CA ALA A 69 3.15 5.21 8.59
C ALA A 69 3.93 6.42 8.06
N PHE A 70 3.25 7.46 7.60
CA PHE A 70 3.89 8.70 7.16
C PHE A 70 4.12 9.63 8.35
N PRO A 71 5.32 10.23 8.48
CA PRO A 71 5.60 11.19 9.53
C PRO A 71 4.73 12.45 9.39
N ASP A 72 4.52 13.14 10.50
CA ASP A 72 3.71 14.35 10.53
C ASP A 72 4.21 15.40 9.52
N PRO A 73 3.33 16.13 8.83
CA PRO A 73 3.72 17.15 7.84
C PRO A 73 4.72 18.19 8.37
N SER A 74 4.68 18.49 9.67
CA SER A 74 5.64 19.40 10.31
C SER A 74 7.07 18.86 10.29
N VAL A 75 7.24 17.56 10.54
CA VAL A 75 8.53 16.85 10.48
C VAL A 75 9.06 16.83 9.05
N VAL A 76 8.20 16.51 8.08
CA VAL A 76 8.57 16.50 6.65
C VAL A 76 9.07 17.88 6.20
N LYS A 77 8.35 18.95 6.57
CA LYS A 77 8.76 20.33 6.25
C LYS A 77 10.12 20.69 6.86
N SER A 78 10.37 20.28 8.10
CA SER A 78 11.65 20.55 8.77
C SER A 78 12.83 19.82 8.10
N MET A 79 12.63 18.58 7.66
CA MET A 79 13.67 17.82 6.94
C MET A 79 13.94 18.42 5.57
N MET A 80 12.90 18.79 4.80
CA MET A 80 13.07 19.45 3.50
C MET A 80 13.76 20.82 3.61
N ALA A 81 13.44 21.61 4.64
CA ALA A 81 14.10 22.89 4.87
C ALA A 81 15.59 22.72 5.24
N SER A 82 15.94 21.62 5.91
CA SER A 82 17.31 21.31 6.30
C SER A 82 18.15 20.83 5.11
N ASP A 83 17.59 20.01 4.21
CA ASP A 83 18.26 19.56 2.98
C ASP A 83 18.62 20.75 2.06
N VAL A 84 17.69 21.70 1.87
CA VAL A 84 17.92 22.89 1.01
C VAL A 84 18.94 23.85 1.61
N ALA A 85 19.09 23.89 2.93
CA ALA A 85 20.08 24.76 3.59
C ALA A 85 21.52 24.23 3.48
N HIS A 86 21.71 22.96 3.14
CA HIS A 86 23.01 22.31 2.99
C HIS A 86 23.44 22.08 1.53
N SER A 87 22.62 22.48 0.55
CA SER A 87 22.91 22.50 -0.89
C SER A 87 23.30 23.89 -1.37
#